data_AF-A0A661BKP1-F1
#
_entry.id   AF-A0A661BKP1-F1
#
_cell.length_a   1.000
_cell.length_b   1.000
_cell.length_c   1.000
_cell.angle_alpha   90.00
_cell.angle_beta   90.00
_cell.angle_gamma   90.00
#
_symmetry.space_group_name_H-M   'P 1'
#
loop_
_entity.id
_entity.type
_entity.pdbx_description
1 polymer ?
#
loop_
_entity_poly.entity_id
_entity_poly.type
_entity_poly.pdbx_seq_one_letter_code
_entity_poly.pdbx_strand_id
1 'polypeptide(L)' 'GVVADMLSHRQVESVEAMGNAAAGKIIIRDIPGLDISATQVRQRCASGRSVRYLVPDSVATIIDEEGLYRDEE' A
#
# COMPACT_ATOMS: atom_id res chain seq x y z
N GLY A 1 19.71 9.38 -14.41
CA GLY A 1 19.89 8.52 -13.22
C GLY A 1 19.39 7.12 -13.53
N VAL A 2 19.82 6.10 -12.78
CA VAL A 2 19.48 4.69 -13.06
C VAL A 2 17.97 4.46 -13.21
N VAL A 3 17.14 5.08 -12.37
CA VAL A 3 15.67 4.95 -12.44
C VAL A 3 15.10 5.53 -13.74
N ALA A 4 15.56 6.71 -14.16
CA ALA A 4 15.09 7.34 -15.40
C ALA A 4 15.46 6.49 -16.64
N ASP A 5 16.65 5.90 -16.64
CA ASP A 5 17.10 4.98 -17.69
C ASP A 5 16.27 3.68 -17.71
N MET A 6 15.94 3.13 -16.54
CA MET A 6 15.04 1.97 -16.48
C MET A 6 13.64 2.28 -17.03
N LEU A 7 13.09 3.46 -16.72
CA LEU A 7 11.78 3.88 -17.20
C LEU A 7 11.76 4.05 -18.72
N SER A 8 12.77 4.71 -19.31
CA SER A 8 12.81 4.93 -20.76
C SER A 8 12.78 3.64 -21.58
N HIS A 9 13.36 2.55 -21.06
CA HIS A 9 13.43 1.26 -21.77
C HIS A 9 12.23 0.34 -21.52
N ARG A 10 11.48 0.55 -20.43
CA ARG A 10 10.51 -0.44 -19.92
C ARG A 10 9.11 0.13 -19.71
N GLN A 11 8.95 1.44 -19.75
CA GLN A 11 7.65 2.06 -19.56
C GLN A 11 6.68 1.70 -20.69
N VAL A 12 5.42 1.46 -20.33
CA VAL A 12 4.30 1.27 -21.25
C VAL A 12 3.16 2.19 -20.87
N GLU A 13 2.32 2.52 -21.84
CA GLU A 13 1.23 3.49 -21.67
C GLU A 13 -0.11 2.86 -21.29
N SER A 14 -0.25 1.53 -21.44
CA SER A 14 -1.50 0.82 -21.18
C SER A 14 -1.28 -0.52 -20.46
N VAL A 15 -2.32 -0.97 -19.77
CA VAL A 15 -2.36 -2.28 -19.12
C VAL A 15 -2.32 -3.41 -20.16
N GLU A 16 -2.95 -3.21 -21.32
CA GLU A 16 -2.89 -4.17 -22.43
C GLU A 16 -1.45 -4.39 -22.92
N ALA A 17 -0.67 -3.31 -23.05
CA ALA A 17 0.74 -3.42 -23.43
C ALA A 17 1.61 -4.14 -22.38
N MET A 18 1.17 -4.19 -21.11
CA MET A 18 1.83 -5.04 -20.11
C MET A 18 1.62 -6.53 -20.38
N GLY A 19 0.44 -6.92 -20.90
CA GLY A 19 0.10 -8.31 -21.20
C GLY A 19 0.89 -8.92 -22.37
N ASN A 20 1.53 -8.08 -23.19
CA ASN A 20 2.32 -8.51 -24.35
C ASN A 20 3.70 -9.08 -23.98
N ALA A 21 4.07 -9.07 -22.70
CA ALA A 21 5.31 -9.66 -22.20
C ALA A 21 5.06 -10.37 -20.86
N ALA A 22 5.80 -11.45 -20.59
CA ALA A 22 5.67 -12.17 -19.32
C ALA A 22 6.13 -11.36 -18.11
N ALA A 23 7.07 -10.42 -18.28
CA ALA A 23 7.61 -9.58 -17.21
C ALA A 23 8.38 -8.35 -17.75
N GLY A 24 8.77 -7.46 -16.84
CA GLY A 24 9.79 -6.43 -17.08
C GLY A 24 9.29 -5.10 -17.63
N LYS A 25 7.97 -4.93 -17.83
CA LYS A 25 7.33 -3.66 -18.17
C LYS A 25 6.98 -2.85 -16.92
N ILE A 26 6.97 -1.53 -17.06
CA ILE A 26 6.62 -0.58 -16.00
C ILE A 26 5.45 0.27 -16.49
N ILE A 27 4.41 0.46 -15.69
CA ILE A 27 3.34 1.42 -15.99
C ILE A 27 3.33 2.49 -14.89
N ILE A 28 3.27 3.75 -15.31
CA ILE A 28 3.13 4.87 -14.38
C ILE A 28 1.66 5.28 -14.35
N ARG A 29 1.09 5.33 -13.15
CA ARG A 29 -0.32 5.68 -12.92
C ARG A 29 -0.37 6.71 -11.82
N ASP A 30 -1.01 7.84 -12.13
CA ASP A 30 -1.35 8.81 -11.12
C ASP A 30 -2.58 8.30 -10.37
N ILE A 31 -2.41 8.11 -9.06
CA ILE A 31 -3.50 7.75 -8.15
C ILE A 31 -3.64 8.85 -7.10
N PRO A 32 -4.87 9.16 -6.63
CA PRO A 32 -5.05 10.06 -5.51
C PRO A 32 -4.27 9.53 -4.30
N GLY A 33 -3.38 10.36 -3.76
CA GLY A 33 -2.66 10.04 -2.53
C GLY A 33 -3.63 10.00 -1.35
N LEU A 34 -3.54 8.94 -0.55
CA LEU A 34 -4.22 8.85 0.73
C LEU A 34 -3.16 8.91 1.82
N ASP A 35 -3.29 9.85 2.76
CA ASP A 35 -2.32 10.04 3.84
C ASP A 35 -2.51 8.98 4.94
N ILE A 36 -2.20 7.74 4.58
CA ILE A 36 -2.28 6.56 5.44
C ILE A 36 -1.02 5.73 5.21
N SER A 37 -0.42 5.24 6.29
CA SER A 37 0.67 4.27 6.21
C SER A 37 0.48 3.15 7.24
N ALA A 38 1.02 1.97 6.94
CA ALA A 38 0.97 0.84 7.88
C ALA A 38 1.67 1.17 9.21
N THR A 39 2.74 1.97 9.18
CA THR A 39 3.41 2.46 10.39
C THR A 39 2.47 3.30 11.25
N GLN A 40 1.74 4.23 10.64
CA GLN A 40 0.77 5.07 11.35
C GLN A 40 -0.39 4.26 11.93
N VAL A 41 -0.86 3.21 11.22
CA VAL A 41 -1.89 2.28 11.71
C VAL A 41 -1.40 1.52 12.95
N ARG A 42 -0.22 0.89 12.89
CA ARG A 42 0.34 0.13 14.03
C ARG A 42 0.56 1.02 15.26
N GLN A 43 1.08 2.24 15.07
CA GLN A 43 1.25 3.20 16.17
C GLN A 43 -0.09 3.58 16.82
N ARG A 44 -1.16 3.75 16.04
CA ARG A 44 -2.49 3.99 16.59
C ARG A 44 -2.97 2.82 17.44
N CYS A 45 -2.85 1.59 16.94
CA CYS A 45 -3.18 0.37 17.68
C CYS A 45 -2.43 0.28 19.03
N ALA A 46 -1.11 0.45 19.00
CA ALA A 46 -0.26 0.42 20.20
C ALA A 46 -0.70 1.48 21.24
N SER A 47 -1.07 2.67 20.77
CA SER A 47 -1.59 3.76 21.63
C SER A 47 -3.07 3.64 22.01
N GLY A 48 -3.74 2.52 21.72
CA GLY A 48 -5.17 2.33 22.02
C GLY A 48 -6.11 3.22 21.20
N ARG A 49 -5.64 3.79 20.08
CA ARG A 49 -6.43 4.69 19.22
C ARG A 49 -7.12 3.91 18.11
N SER A 50 -8.35 4.30 17.80
CA SER A 50 -9.11 3.70 16.71
C SER A 50 -8.42 3.85 15.35
N VAL A 51 -8.50 2.80 14.55
CA VAL A 51 -8.06 2.76 13.14
C VAL A 51 -9.22 2.80 12.14
N ARG A 52 -10.46 3.07 12.62
CA ARG A 52 -11.64 3.18 11.77
C ARG A 52 -11.41 4.22 10.68
N TYR A 53 -11.84 3.91 9.46
CA TYR A 53 -11.65 4.70 8.23
C TYR A 53 -10.22 4.73 7.67
N LEU A 54 -9.24 4.15 8.37
CA LEU A 54 -7.89 4.00 7.83
C LEU A 54 -7.67 2.65 7.15
N VAL A 55 -8.50 1.68 7.51
CA VAL A 55 -8.54 0.33 6.98
C VAL A 55 -10.00 -0.06 6.75
N PRO A 56 -10.28 -1.07 5.90
CA PRO A 56 -11.62 -1.64 5.80
C PRO A 56 -12.14 -2.11 7.17
N ASP A 57 -13.44 -2.01 7.39
CA ASP A 57 -14.06 -2.33 8.69
C ASP A 57 -13.76 -3.76 9.14
N SER A 58 -13.75 -4.73 8.22
CA SER A 58 -13.40 -6.12 8.52
C SER A 58 -11.98 -6.28 9.06
N VAL A 59 -11.04 -5.44 8.60
CA VAL A 59 -9.66 -5.43 9.11
C VAL A 59 -9.60 -4.80 10.51
N ALA A 60 -10.38 -3.74 10.74
CA ALA A 60 -10.47 -3.13 12.08
C ALA A 60 -11.04 -4.11 13.11
N THR A 61 -12.04 -4.92 12.73
CA THR A 61 -12.57 -6.01 13.57
C THR A 61 -11.52 -7.03 13.93
N ILE A 62 -10.77 -7.56 12.95
CA ILE A 62 -9.70 -8.54 13.22
C ILE A 62 -8.63 -7.96 14.15
N ILE A 63 -8.22 -6.70 13.93
CA ILE A 63 -7.23 -6.04 14.79
C ILE A 63 -7.71 -5.98 16.24
N ASP A 64 -9.00 -5.71 16.45
CA ASP A 64 -9.57 -5.56 17.79
C ASP A 64 -9.79 -6.90 18.50
N GLU A 65 -10.36 -7.88 17.80
CA GLU A 65 -10.67 -9.22 18.31
C GLU A 65 -9.41 -10.00 18.67
N GLU A 66 -8.38 -9.94 17.83
CA GLU A 66 -7.13 -10.67 18.03
C GLU A 66 -6.08 -9.85 18.81
N GLY A 67 -6.40 -8.61 19.18
CA GLY A 67 -5.49 -7.72 19.92
C GLY A 67 -4.20 -7.38 19.19
N LEU A 68 -4.22 -7.36 17.85
CA LEU A 68 -3.03 -7.15 17.03
C LEU A 68 -2.42 -5.77 17.25
N TYR A 69 -1.08 -5.71 17.24
CA TYR A 69 -0.30 -4.47 17.32
C TYR A 69 -0.52 -3.65 18.59
N ARG A 70 -1.08 -4.26 19.64
CA ARG A 70 -1.05 -3.73 21.00
C ARG A 70 0.33 -4.02 21.60
N ASP A 71 0.87 -3.10 22.39
CA ASP A 71 2.08 -3.38 23.14
C ASP A 71 1.76 -4.42 24.23
N GLU A 72 2.63 -5.42 24.41
CA GLU A 72 2.56 -6.32 25.56
C GLU A 72 2.93 -5.51 26.81
N GLU A 73 2.09 -5.53 27.85
CA GLU A 73 2.46 -5.01 29.18
C GLU A 73 3.60 -5.83 29.80
#